data_AF-A0A7S0UGJ3-F1
#
_entry.id   AF-A0A7S0UGJ3-F1
#
_cell.length_a   1.000
_cell.length_b   1.000
_cell.length_c   1.000
_cell.angle_alpha   90.00
_cell.angle_beta   90.00
_cell.angle_gamma   90.00
#
_symmetry.space_group_name_H-M   'P 1'
#
loop_
_entity.id
_entity.type
_entity.pdbx_description
1 polymer ?
#
loop_
_entity_poly.entity_id
_entity_poly.type
_entity_poly.pdbx_seq_one_letter_code
_entity_poly.pdbx_strand_id
1 'polypeptide(L)'
;PAYNAHTVGCDCLSAGVPMISLLLPHHHQQPTSNSDANGKVKVSTDKLASRVGASLLKSAGSSSLLSDSLVVSSMEEYENRMVEIASSNSINTAASSFASLKQHLLDEFATAPLWDTERWVRNLETGLATMVDLATMGSRDTDIYVMDYSDAETKE
;
A
#
# COMPACT_ATOMS: atom_id res chain seq x y z
N PRO A 1 12.97 12.38 5.24
CA PRO A 1 11.82 11.43 5.20
C PRO A 1 11.50 11.06 3.75
N ALA A 2 11.15 9.79 3.48
CA ALA A 2 10.66 9.42 2.16
C ALA A 2 9.33 10.11 1.85
N TYR A 3 9.05 10.31 0.56
CA TYR A 3 7.77 10.83 0.08
C TYR A 3 7.35 9.98 -1.12
N ASN A 4 6.28 9.21 -0.98
CA ASN A 4 5.85 8.28 -2.02
C ASN A 4 5.04 9.00 -3.09
N ALA A 5 4.98 8.41 -4.28
CA ALA A 5 4.01 8.80 -5.29
C ALA A 5 2.58 8.58 -4.75
N HIS A 6 1.77 9.64 -4.73
CA HIS A 6 0.35 9.57 -4.32
C HIS A 6 -0.53 9.37 -5.55
N THR A 7 -0.83 10.45 -6.26
CA THR A 7 -1.61 10.40 -7.51
C THR A 7 -0.92 9.57 -8.58
N VAL A 8 0.38 9.81 -8.80
CA VAL A 8 1.15 9.05 -9.80
C VAL A 8 1.20 7.56 -9.46
N GLY A 9 1.21 7.19 -8.17
CA GLY A 9 1.15 5.79 -7.76
C GLY A 9 -0.19 5.16 -8.13
N CYS A 10 -1.28 5.89 -7.91
CA CYS A 10 -2.62 5.49 -8.35
C CYS A 10 -2.72 5.37 -9.88
N ASP A 11 -2.19 6.34 -10.63
CA ASP A 11 -2.20 6.32 -12.11
C ASP A 11 -1.44 5.11 -12.66
N CYS A 12 -0.27 4.80 -12.08
CA CYS A 12 0.51 3.62 -12.45
C CYS A 12 -0.28 2.33 -12.23
N LEU A 13 -0.87 2.16 -11.05
CA LEU A 13 -1.65 0.97 -10.71
C LEU A 13 -2.90 0.85 -11.60
N SER A 14 -3.57 1.97 -11.90
CA SER A 14 -4.70 2.02 -12.85
C SER A 14 -4.31 1.52 -14.24
N ALA A 15 -3.10 1.86 -14.69
CA ALA A 15 -2.57 1.43 -15.98
C ALA A 15 -2.01 0.00 -15.98
N GLY A 16 -2.11 -0.72 -14.85
CA GLY A 16 -1.51 -2.04 -14.66
C GLY A 16 0.03 -2.00 -14.63
N VAL A 17 0.63 -0.86 -14.28
CA VAL A 17 2.07 -0.70 -14.10
C VAL A 17 2.42 -0.99 -12.64
N PRO A 18 3.14 -2.10 -12.35
CA PRO A 18 3.58 -2.40 -10.99
C PRO A 18 4.50 -1.33 -10.44
N MET A 19 4.34 -1.00 -9.16
CA MET A 19 5.26 -0.16 -8.40
C MET A 19 5.77 -0.92 -7.18
N ILE A 20 6.98 -0.58 -6.71
CA ILE A 20 7.56 -1.11 -5.47
C ILE A 20 7.51 0.00 -4.42
N SER A 21 7.17 -0.34 -3.17
CA SER A 21 7.16 0.61 -2.06
C SER A 21 8.02 0.11 -0.91
N LEU A 22 8.88 0.98 -0.38
CA LEU A 22 9.61 0.72 0.85
C LEU A 22 8.73 1.04 2.07
N LEU A 23 8.64 0.10 3.03
CA LEU A 23 7.98 0.27 4.31
C LEU A 23 8.85 -0.37 5.42
N LEU A 24 9.62 0.46 6.11
CA LEU A 24 10.52 -0.03 7.16
C LEU A 24 9.72 -0.41 8.42
N PRO A 25 10.08 -1.51 9.11
CA PRO A 25 9.51 -1.86 10.41
C PRO A 25 9.76 -0.76 11.45
N HIS A 26 8.83 -0.58 12.38
CA HIS A 26 8.90 0.45 13.44
C HIS A 26 10.19 0.39 14.28
N HIS A 27 10.77 -0.80 14.49
CA HIS A 27 12.01 -0.95 15.27
C HIS A 27 13.27 -0.35 14.60
N HIS A 28 13.27 -0.15 13.28
CA HIS A 28 14.42 0.39 12.53
C HIS A 28 14.40 1.92 12.35
N GLN A 29 13.35 2.59 12.84
CA GLN A 29 13.12 4.03 12.65
C GLN A 29 13.76 4.92 13.73
N GLN A 30 14.59 4.38 14.64
CA GLN A 30 15.24 5.19 15.68
C GLN A 30 16.18 6.28 15.09
N PRO A 31 16.23 7.48 15.70
CA PRO A 31 17.02 8.62 15.22
C PRO A 31 18.46 8.49 15.71
N THR A 32 19.24 7.60 15.11
CA THR A 32 20.68 7.54 15.32
C THR A 32 21.35 7.88 13.99
N SER A 33 21.82 9.13 13.88
CA SER A 33 22.50 9.76 12.73
C SER A 33 21.71 9.80 11.38
N ASN A 34 21.82 10.93 10.67
CA ASN A 34 21.25 11.07 9.31
C ASN A 34 21.98 10.22 8.26
N SER A 35 23.11 9.63 8.62
CA SER A 35 23.93 8.76 7.81
C SER A 35 24.00 7.35 8.40
N ASP A 36 23.94 6.33 7.55
CA ASP A 36 24.31 4.97 7.93
C ASP A 36 25.83 4.84 8.12
N ALA A 37 26.30 3.64 8.50
CA ALA A 37 27.72 3.35 8.71
C ALA A 37 28.62 3.60 7.48
N ASN A 38 28.02 3.75 6.30
CA ASN A 38 28.70 4.00 5.02
C ASN A 38 28.51 5.44 4.51
N GLY A 39 27.90 6.33 5.31
CA GLY A 39 27.65 7.71 4.91
C GLY A 39 26.44 7.91 3.99
N LYS A 40 25.64 6.88 3.69
CA LYS A 40 24.39 7.03 2.92
C LYS A 40 23.30 7.65 3.78
N VAL A 41 22.47 8.50 3.16
CA VAL A 41 21.33 9.13 3.82
C VAL A 41 20.35 8.05 4.30
N LYS A 42 20.03 8.07 5.60
CA LYS A 42 19.04 7.16 6.19
C LYS A 42 17.63 7.51 5.70
N VAL A 43 17.00 6.59 4.98
CA VAL A 43 15.59 6.72 4.56
C VAL A 43 14.68 6.35 5.74
N SER A 44 13.66 7.15 6.02
CA SER A 44 12.64 6.87 7.05
C SER A 44 11.26 6.78 6.43
N THR A 45 10.42 5.88 6.96
CA THR A 45 9.04 5.61 6.52
C THR A 45 8.00 5.82 7.63
N ASP A 46 8.36 6.58 8.67
CA ASP A 46 7.53 6.87 9.85
C ASP A 46 6.37 7.84 9.56
N LYS A 47 6.45 8.60 8.45
CA LYS A 47 5.45 9.60 8.07
C LYS A 47 4.34 8.99 7.23
N LEU A 48 3.16 9.62 7.28
CA LEU A 48 2.02 9.24 6.43
C LEU A 48 2.41 9.29 4.94
N ALA A 49 3.07 10.37 4.50
CA ALA A 49 3.46 10.56 3.11
C ALA A 49 4.40 9.47 2.56
N SER A 50 5.19 8.82 3.43
CA SER A 50 6.06 7.69 3.08
C SER A 50 5.37 6.32 3.08
N ARG A 51 4.12 6.24 3.54
CA ARG A 51 3.36 4.99 3.65
C ARG A 51 2.28 4.84 2.59
N VAL A 52 2.03 5.90 1.81
CA VAL A 52 0.96 5.92 0.80
C VAL A 52 1.16 4.84 -0.26
N GLY A 53 2.38 4.67 -0.80
CA GLY A 53 2.64 3.61 -1.80
C GLY A 53 2.31 2.20 -1.29
N ALA A 54 2.69 1.89 -0.04
CA ALA A 54 2.36 0.62 0.59
C ALA A 54 0.85 0.47 0.87
N SER A 55 0.18 1.57 1.23
CA SER A 55 -1.28 1.59 1.39
C SER A 55 -2.00 1.31 0.07
N LEU A 56 -1.57 1.97 -1.01
CA LEU A 56 -2.14 1.76 -2.35
C LEU A 56 -1.95 0.32 -2.81
N LEU A 57 -0.75 -0.25 -2.68
CA LEU A 57 -0.46 -1.63 -3.05
C LEU A 57 -1.31 -2.65 -2.27
N LYS A 58 -1.60 -2.39 -0.99
CA LYS A 58 -2.49 -3.22 -0.17
C LYS A 58 -3.95 -3.14 -0.59
N SER A 59 -4.39 -2.01 -1.14
CA SER A 59 -5.77 -1.81 -1.59
C SER A 59 -5.97 -2.15 -3.07
N ALA A 60 -4.91 -2.12 -3.88
CA ALA A 60 -4.92 -2.40 -5.31
C ALA A 60 -5.02 -3.90 -5.65
N GLY A 61 -4.80 -4.75 -4.65
CA GLY A 61 -4.95 -6.19 -4.79
C GLY A 61 -5.84 -6.76 -3.68
N SER A 62 -6.64 -7.77 -4.04
CA SER A 62 -7.43 -8.57 -3.11
C SER A 62 -6.58 -9.69 -2.48
N SER A 63 -5.49 -10.07 -3.16
CA SER A 63 -4.57 -11.11 -2.71
C SER A 63 -3.35 -10.52 -1.99
N SER A 64 -3.01 -11.07 -0.81
CA SER A 64 -1.77 -10.75 -0.07
C SER A 64 -0.52 -10.89 -0.94
N LEU A 65 -0.57 -11.70 -2.00
CA LEU A 65 0.55 -11.98 -2.88
C LEU A 65 1.13 -10.75 -3.59
N LEU A 66 0.29 -9.79 -4.00
CA LEU A 66 0.75 -8.56 -4.64
C LEU A 66 1.43 -7.63 -3.64
N SER A 67 0.81 -7.41 -2.48
CA SER A 67 1.39 -6.56 -1.43
C SER A 67 2.67 -7.15 -0.85
N ASP A 68 2.73 -8.46 -0.62
CA ASP A 68 3.90 -9.13 -0.05
C ASP A 68 5.09 -9.15 -1.02
N SER A 69 4.80 -9.06 -2.33
CA SER A 69 5.83 -9.00 -3.36
C SER A 69 6.33 -7.58 -3.65
N LEU A 70 5.49 -6.56 -3.45
CA LEU A 70 5.78 -5.18 -3.87
C LEU A 70 6.00 -4.21 -2.71
N VAL A 71 5.69 -4.60 -1.47
CA VAL A 71 6.00 -3.84 -0.26
C VAL A 71 7.19 -4.48 0.44
N VAL A 72 8.33 -3.80 0.41
CA VAL A 72 9.61 -4.32 0.92
C VAL A 72 10.04 -3.61 2.20
N SER A 73 10.85 -4.28 3.00
CA SER A 73 11.12 -3.89 4.39
C SER A 73 12.51 -3.28 4.62
N SER A 74 13.36 -3.26 3.59
CA SER A 74 14.70 -2.66 3.63
C SER A 74 15.10 -2.06 2.28
N MET A 75 16.09 -1.15 2.29
CA MET A 75 16.60 -0.55 1.05
C MET A 75 17.30 -1.59 0.17
N GLU A 76 18.01 -2.55 0.78
CA GLU A 76 18.63 -3.67 0.06
C GLU A 76 17.58 -4.52 -0.65
N GLU A 77 16.49 -4.87 0.04
CA GLU A 77 15.38 -5.61 -0.57
C GLU A 77 14.72 -4.80 -1.69
N TYR A 78 14.56 -3.49 -1.51
CA TYR A 78 14.06 -2.59 -2.54
C TYR A 78 14.93 -2.60 -3.80
N GLU A 79 16.24 -2.43 -3.66
CA GLU A 79 17.20 -2.46 -4.78
C GLU A 79 17.20 -3.84 -5.47
N ASN A 80 17.28 -4.92 -4.68
CA ASN A 80 17.28 -6.28 -5.20
C ASN A 80 15.99 -6.61 -5.97
N ARG A 81 14.83 -6.21 -5.43
CA ARG A 81 13.54 -6.46 -6.09
C ARG A 81 13.40 -5.68 -7.39
N MET A 82 13.87 -4.42 -7.42
CA MET A 82 13.89 -3.64 -8.67
C MET A 82 14.74 -4.33 -9.74
N VAL A 83 15.93 -4.84 -9.37
CA VAL A 83 16.82 -5.55 -10.29
C VAL A 83 16.22 -6.88 -10.73
N GLU A 84 15.63 -7.65 -9.82
CA GLU A 84 14.95 -8.92 -10.12
C GLU A 84 13.84 -8.71 -11.15
N ILE A 85 12.93 -7.76 -10.90
CA ILE A 85 11.81 -7.47 -11.80
C ILE A 85 12.31 -6.93 -13.14
N ALA A 86 13.29 -6.04 -13.15
CA ALA A 86 13.85 -5.51 -14.40
C ALA A 86 14.55 -6.60 -15.24
N SER A 87 15.23 -7.53 -14.59
CA SER A 87 15.98 -8.62 -15.24
C SER A 87 15.09 -9.80 -15.65
N SER A 88 13.89 -9.92 -15.06
CA SER A 88 12.95 -11.01 -15.29
C SER A 88 12.39 -11.09 -16.72
N ASN A 89 12.59 -10.07 -17.56
CA ASN A 89 12.28 -10.14 -19.00
C ASN A 89 13.19 -11.14 -19.76
N SER A 90 14.28 -11.61 -19.16
CA SER A 90 15.24 -12.54 -19.78
C SER A 90 15.01 -14.02 -19.44
N ILE A 91 14.31 -14.32 -18.33
CA ILE A 91 14.16 -15.68 -17.79
C ILE A 91 12.71 -15.92 -17.36
N ASN A 92 12.01 -16.81 -18.07
CA ASN A 92 10.60 -17.21 -17.93
C ASN A 92 10.25 -17.98 -16.62
N THR A 93 10.86 -17.65 -15.49
CA THR A 93 10.64 -18.38 -14.23
C THR A 93 10.66 -17.44 -13.03
N ALA A 94 9.58 -16.69 -12.82
CA ALA A 94 9.19 -16.23 -11.49
C ALA A 94 7.74 -15.71 -11.52
N ALA A 95 6.95 -16.06 -10.50
CA ALA A 95 5.67 -15.41 -10.19
C ALA A 95 5.82 -13.89 -9.97
N SER A 96 7.06 -13.44 -9.72
CA SER A 96 7.50 -12.05 -9.57
C SER A 96 7.85 -11.32 -10.88
N SER A 97 7.66 -11.93 -12.06
CA SER A 97 8.01 -11.24 -13.32
C SER A 97 7.15 -10.00 -13.55
N PHE A 98 7.68 -8.99 -14.26
CA PHE A 98 6.94 -7.78 -14.57
C PHE A 98 5.60 -8.07 -15.28
N ALA A 99 5.61 -9.00 -16.24
CA ALA A 99 4.41 -9.39 -16.98
C ALA A 99 3.37 -10.07 -16.07
N SER A 100 3.82 -10.96 -15.17
CA SER A 100 2.96 -11.63 -14.19
C SER A 100 2.32 -10.62 -13.23
N LEU A 101 3.12 -9.70 -12.67
CA LEU A 101 2.65 -8.65 -11.77
C LEU A 101 1.64 -7.72 -12.46
N LYS A 102 1.92 -7.32 -13.70
CA LYS A 102 0.99 -6.55 -14.51
C LYS A 102 -0.31 -7.31 -14.74
N GLN A 103 -0.24 -8.59 -15.09
CA GLN A 103 -1.43 -9.40 -15.34
C GLN A 103 -2.28 -9.52 -14.06
N HIS A 104 -1.67 -9.81 -12.91
CA HIS A 104 -2.38 -9.85 -11.63
C HIS A 104 -3.06 -8.51 -11.29
N LEU A 105 -2.39 -7.37 -11.50
CA LEU A 105 -3.00 -6.06 -11.28
C LEU A 105 -4.23 -5.83 -12.17
N LEU A 106 -4.16 -6.25 -13.43
CA LEU A 106 -5.29 -6.13 -14.37
C LEU A 106 -6.44 -7.07 -14.03
N ASP A 107 -6.13 -8.29 -13.60
CA ASP A 107 -7.12 -9.31 -13.21
C ASP A 107 -7.88 -8.89 -11.94
N GLU A 108 -7.17 -8.30 -10.96
CA GLU A 108 -7.75 -7.85 -9.70
C GLU A 108 -8.36 -6.43 -9.79
N PHE A 109 -8.13 -5.70 -10.90
CA PHE A 109 -8.59 -4.32 -11.06
C PHE A 109 -10.10 -4.16 -10.81
N ALA A 110 -10.92 -5.09 -11.30
CA ALA A 110 -12.38 -4.99 -11.17
C ALA A 110 -12.89 -5.28 -9.75
N THR A 111 -12.10 -5.95 -8.90
CA THR A 111 -12.52 -6.39 -7.56
C THR A 111 -11.74 -5.71 -6.43
N ALA A 112 -10.65 -5.01 -6.75
CA ALA A 112 -9.82 -4.36 -5.76
C ALA A 112 -10.53 -3.16 -5.11
N PRO A 113 -10.51 -3.05 -3.77
CA PRO A 113 -11.14 -1.93 -3.05
C PRO A 113 -10.64 -0.54 -3.46
N LEU A 114 -9.41 -0.44 -3.99
CA LEU A 114 -8.85 0.83 -4.45
C LEU A 114 -9.68 1.48 -5.57
N TRP A 115 -10.35 0.68 -6.39
CA TRP A 115 -11.13 1.14 -7.54
C TRP A 115 -12.65 1.14 -7.29
N ASP A 116 -13.08 0.57 -6.16
CA ASP A 116 -14.47 0.52 -5.75
C ASP A 116 -14.86 1.82 -5.02
N THR A 117 -15.26 2.81 -5.81
CA THR A 117 -15.66 4.12 -5.28
C THR A 117 -16.93 4.02 -4.42
N GLU A 118 -17.85 3.11 -4.74
CA GLU A 118 -19.11 2.99 -4.01
C GLU A 118 -18.87 2.45 -2.59
N ARG A 119 -18.09 1.37 -2.47
CA ARG A 119 -17.64 0.84 -1.18
C ARG A 119 -16.83 1.87 -0.40
N TRP A 120 -15.94 2.61 -1.07
CA TRP A 120 -15.18 3.68 -0.42
C TRP A 120 -16.09 4.76 0.17
N VAL A 121 -17.11 5.20 -0.57
CA VAL A 121 -18.10 6.19 -0.08
C VAL A 121 -18.88 5.63 1.11
N ARG A 122 -19.38 4.38 1.03
CA ARG A 122 -20.10 3.74 2.15
C ARG A 122 -19.26 3.70 3.43
N ASN A 123 -17.98 3.32 3.31
CA ASN A 123 -17.06 3.27 4.45
C ASN A 123 -16.77 4.68 5.00
N LEU A 124 -16.61 5.68 4.13
CA LEU A 124 -16.42 7.08 4.54
C LEU A 124 -17.63 7.61 5.30
N GLU A 125 -18.83 7.41 4.76
CA GLU A 125 -20.10 7.83 5.39
C GLU A 125 -20.30 7.17 6.75
N THR A 126 -19.98 5.87 6.86
CA THR A 126 -20.02 5.13 8.14
C THR A 126 -19.08 5.74 9.17
N GLY A 127 -17.85 6.09 8.77
CA GLY A 127 -16.89 6.76 9.65
C GLY A 127 -17.36 8.15 10.10
N LEU A 128 -17.93 8.93 9.18
CA LEU A 128 -18.48 10.25 9.48
C LEU A 128 -19.71 10.18 10.40
N ALA A 129 -20.61 9.21 10.19
CA ALA A 129 -21.76 8.99 11.07
C ALA A 129 -21.29 8.60 12.49
N THR A 130 -20.32 7.68 12.59
CA THR A 130 -19.71 7.28 13.87
C THR A 130 -19.09 8.49 14.59
N MET A 131 -18.43 9.39 13.86
CA MET A 131 -17.87 10.62 14.41
C MET A 131 -18.96 11.53 15.01
N VAL A 132 -20.10 11.66 14.33
CA VAL A 132 -21.25 12.43 14.83
C VAL A 132 -21.80 11.80 16.11
N ASP A 133 -22.01 10.48 16.12
CA ASP A 133 -22.53 9.77 17.28
C ASP A 133 -21.63 9.95 18.50
N LEU A 134 -20.31 9.73 18.34
CA LEU A 134 -19.34 9.95 19.42
C LEU A 134 -19.36 11.38 19.95
N ALA A 135 -19.46 12.37 19.05
CA ALA A 135 -19.54 13.77 19.43
C ALA A 135 -20.82 14.08 20.24
N THR A 136 -21.96 13.49 19.88
CA THR A 136 -23.21 13.64 20.66
C THR A 136 -23.15 12.98 22.03
N MET A 137 -22.37 11.90 22.17
CA MET A 137 -22.11 11.22 23.44
C MET A 137 -21.03 11.90 24.30
N GLY A 138 -20.38 12.95 23.79
CA GLY A 138 -19.34 13.69 24.50
C GLY A 138 -17.93 13.10 24.40
N SER A 139 -17.72 12.08 23.56
CA SER A 139 -16.41 11.49 23.29
C SER A 139 -15.74 12.19 22.09
N ARG A 140 -14.56 12.78 22.28
CA ARG A 140 -13.87 13.58 21.25
C ARG A 140 -12.51 13.06 20.79
N ASP A 141 -11.88 12.17 21.57
CA ASP A 141 -10.51 11.69 21.32
C ASP A 141 -10.48 10.16 21.13
N THR A 142 -11.57 9.59 20.61
CA THR A 142 -11.68 8.14 20.37
C THR A 142 -11.30 7.82 18.94
N ASP A 143 -10.41 6.84 18.75
CA ASP A 143 -10.09 6.31 17.44
C ASP A 143 -11.33 5.67 16.79
N ILE A 144 -11.56 5.99 15.52
CA ILE A 144 -12.68 5.45 14.73
C ILE A 144 -12.14 4.34 13.83
N TYR A 145 -12.72 3.15 13.97
CA TYR A 145 -12.45 2.01 13.13
C TYR A 145 -13.71 1.66 12.35
N VAL A 146 -13.65 1.81 11.02
CA VAL A 146 -14.71 1.37 10.11
C VAL A 146 -14.35 -0.03 9.63
N MET A 147 -15.23 -1.00 9.90
CA MET A 147 -15.08 -2.33 9.34
C MET A 147 -15.40 -2.29 7.86
N ASP A 148 -14.58 -2.96 7.07
CA ASP A 148 -14.71 -2.96 5.62
C ASP A 148 -15.73 -4.03 5.20
N TYR A 149 -16.96 -3.61 4.95
CA TYR A 149 -18.04 -4.50 4.54
C TYR A 149 -17.87 -4.86 3.06
N SER A 150 -17.42 -6.07 2.77
CA SER A 150 -17.53 -6.62 1.41
C SER A 150 -18.98 -7.02 1.15
N ASP A 151 -19.50 -6.75 -0.05
CA ASP A 151 -20.89 -7.07 -0.46
C ASP A 151 -21.23 -8.58 -0.42
N ALA A 152 -20.29 -9.45 -0.04
CA ALA A 152 -20.50 -10.88 0.17
C ALA A 152 -21.41 -11.21 1.37
N GLU A 153 -21.58 -10.30 2.34
CA GLU A 153 -22.35 -10.56 3.56
C GLU A 153 -23.82 -10.10 3.50
N THR A 154 -24.28 -9.51 2.39
CA THR A 154 -25.67 -8.98 2.28
C THR A 154 -26.60 -9.87 1.44
N LYS A 155 -26.26 -11.14 1.24
CA LYS A 155 -27.15 -12.15 0.63
C LYS A 155 -27.61 -13.17 1.68
N GLU A 156 -28.56 -12.77 2.52
CA GLU A 156 -29.49 -13.67 3.20
C GLU A 156 -30.94 -13.24 2.95
#